data_AF-A0A7S1RGM3-F1
#
_entry.id   AF-A0A7S1RGM3-F1
#
_cell.length_a   1.000
_cell.length_b   1.000
_cell.length_c   1.000
_cell.angle_alpha   90.00
_cell.angle_beta   90.00
_cell.angle_gamma   90.00
#
_symmetry.space_group_name_H-M   'P 1'
#
loop_
_entity.id
_entity.type
_entity.pdbx_description
1 polymer ?
#
loop_
_entity_poly.entity_id
_entity_poly.type
_entity_poly.pdbx_seq_one_letter_code
_entity_poly.pdbx_strand_id
1 'polypeptide(L)'
;DDTMLYMDNSGGVHRLHLENGTEIWHARSPYPVSMTDGGMVLGPDGTAYACSNVEGGGRGSRGQLRAYRLSDGEFIWGRELALPCTSWPVATSEAVVVPIAAFLGIP
;
A
#
# COMPACT_ATOMS: atom_id res chain seq x y z
N ASP A 1 7.73 -17.08 0.15
CA ASP A 1 7.87 -17.68 1.49
C ASP A 1 6.55 -18.32 1.93
N ASP A 2 5.78 -18.87 0.99
CA ASP A 2 4.41 -19.36 1.22
C ASP A 2 3.48 -18.39 1.95
N THR A 3 3.72 -17.09 1.76
CA THR A 3 2.84 -16.01 2.21
C THR A 3 2.36 -15.15 1.05
N MET A 4 1.26 -14.46 1.27
CA MET A 4 0.69 -13.49 0.35
C MET A 4 0.49 -12.18 1.08
N LEU A 5 0.79 -11.06 0.42
CA LEU A 5 0.43 -9.72 0.88
C LEU A 5 -0.63 -9.12 -0.03
N TYR A 6 -1.55 -8.37 0.56
CA TYR A 6 -2.51 -7.56 -0.18
C TYR A 6 -2.95 -6.37 0.67
N MET A 7 -3.58 -5.39 0.02
CA MET A 7 -4.33 -4.34 0.71
C MET A 7 -5.84 -4.53 0.61
N ASP A 8 -6.54 -4.23 1.69
CA ASP A 8 -7.99 -4.06 1.66
C ASP A 8 -8.38 -2.65 1.16
N ASN A 9 -9.68 -2.43 0.90
CA ASN A 9 -10.16 -1.13 0.40
C ASN A 9 -10.00 0.02 1.43
N SER A 10 -9.82 -0.29 2.72
CA SER A 10 -9.48 0.71 3.73
C SER A 10 -8.02 1.16 3.66
N GLY A 11 -7.20 0.51 2.82
CA GLY A 11 -5.76 0.67 2.77
C GLY A 11 -5.03 -0.07 3.89
N GLY A 12 -5.71 -0.97 4.60
CA GLY A 12 -5.07 -1.90 5.53
C GLY A 12 -4.21 -2.88 4.75
N VAL A 13 -3.07 -3.26 5.31
CA VAL A 13 -2.13 -4.23 4.72
C VAL A 13 -2.21 -5.53 5.49
N HIS A 14 -2.39 -6.63 4.78
CA HIS A 14 -2.44 -7.97 5.34
C HIS A 14 -1.30 -8.81 4.82
N ARG A 15 -0.82 -9.73 5.67
CA ARG A 15 0.00 -10.87 5.25
C ARG A 15 -0.64 -12.15 5.75
N LEU A 16 -0.89 -13.08 4.83
CA LEU A 16 -1.52 -14.36 5.12
C LEU A 16 -0.59 -15.52 4.75
N HIS A 17 -0.77 -16.67 5.39
CA HIS A 17 -0.29 -17.95 4.87
C HIS A 17 -1.03 -18.30 3.57
N LEU A 18 -0.28 -18.66 2.53
CA LEU A 18 -0.84 -18.96 1.21
C LEU A 18 -1.70 -20.23 1.21
N GLU A 19 -1.31 -21.24 1.99
CA GLU A 19 -1.97 -22.55 1.98
C GLU A 19 -3.37 -22.54 2.62
N ASN A 20 -3.54 -21.76 3.70
CA ASN A 20 -4.74 -21.82 4.53
C ASN A 20 -5.41 -20.46 4.78
N GLY A 21 -4.84 -19.36 4.27
CA GLY A 21 -5.38 -18.01 4.43
C GLY A 21 -5.32 -17.45 5.86
N THR A 22 -4.60 -18.10 6.78
CA THR A 22 -4.47 -17.62 8.16
C THR A 22 -3.65 -16.33 8.19
N GLU A 23 -4.16 -15.32 8.89
CA GLU A 23 -3.48 -14.04 9.03
C GLU A 23 -2.23 -14.16 9.91
N ILE A 24 -1.11 -13.70 9.37
CA ILE A 24 0.17 -13.60 10.07
C ILE A 24 0.23 -12.26 10.79
N TRP A 25 -0.08 -11.18 10.07
CA TRP A 25 -0.22 -9.84 10.64
C TRP A 25 -1.11 -8.95 9.77
N HIS A 26 -1.60 -7.88 10.37
CA HIS A 26 -2.37 -6.83 9.71
C HIS A 26 -1.99 -5.45 10.26
N ALA A 27 -1.57 -4.57 9.35
CA ALA A 27 -1.34 -3.15 9.63
C ALA A 27 -2.51 -2.31 9.13
N ARG A 28 -3.28 -1.73 10.05
CA ARG A 28 -4.44 -0.88 9.70
C ARG A 28 -3.99 0.39 8.98
N SER A 29 -4.84 0.88 8.08
CA SER A 29 -4.67 2.22 7.54
C SER A 29 -4.82 3.28 8.64
N PRO A 30 -3.96 4.31 8.68
CA PRO A 30 -4.16 5.43 9.59
C PRO A 30 -5.26 6.39 9.10
N TYR A 31 -5.83 6.17 7.90
CA TYR A 31 -6.87 7.02 7.34
C TYR A 31 -8.25 6.37 7.44
N PRO A 32 -9.28 7.11 7.89
CA PRO A 32 -10.64 6.58 8.05
C PRO A 32 -11.32 6.29 6.70
N VAL A 33 -10.93 7.02 5.64
CA VAL A 33 -11.41 6.82 4.28
C VAL A 33 -10.20 6.69 3.36
N SER A 34 -10.17 5.59 2.63
CA SER A 34 -9.10 5.26 1.71
C SER A 34 -9.66 4.58 0.46
N MET A 35 -8.81 4.43 -0.56
CA MET A 35 -9.05 3.57 -1.71
C MET A 35 -7.70 3.06 -2.22
N THR A 36 -7.69 1.83 -2.72
CA THR A 36 -6.51 1.25 -3.36
C THR A 36 -6.95 0.21 -4.38
N ASP A 37 -6.09 -0.06 -5.34
CA ASP A 37 -6.18 -1.17 -6.28
C ASP A 37 -5.70 -2.51 -5.68
N GLY A 38 -5.33 -2.51 -4.39
CA GLY A 38 -5.11 -3.70 -3.59
C GLY A 38 -3.69 -4.24 -3.62
N GLY A 39 -2.80 -3.67 -4.45
CA GLY A 39 -1.48 -4.28 -4.68
C GLY A 39 -0.30 -3.53 -4.11
N MET A 40 0.76 -4.30 -3.95
CA MET A 40 1.93 -3.95 -3.16
C MET A 40 3.17 -4.47 -3.86
N VAL A 41 4.33 -4.00 -3.42
CA VAL A 41 5.62 -4.55 -3.85
C VAL A 41 6.49 -4.89 -2.65
N LEU A 42 7.19 -6.02 -2.75
CA LEU A 42 8.21 -6.39 -1.79
C LEU A 42 9.57 -5.90 -2.29
N GLY A 43 10.26 -5.11 -1.47
CA GLY A 43 11.64 -4.71 -1.71
C GLY A 43 12.64 -5.85 -1.44
N PRO A 44 13.85 -5.77 -2.01
CA PRO A 44 14.88 -6.78 -1.81
C PRO A 44 15.41 -6.85 -0.36
N ASP A 45 15.11 -5.84 0.46
CA ASP A 45 15.48 -5.71 1.87
C ASP A 45 14.44 -6.31 2.83
N GLY A 46 13.36 -6.90 2.32
CA GLY A 46 12.25 -7.39 3.14
C GLY A 46 11.30 -6.28 3.60
N THR A 47 11.31 -5.11 2.94
CA THR A 47 10.32 -4.06 3.16
C THR A 47 9.14 -4.21 2.21
N ALA A 48 7.93 -4.28 2.74
CA ALA A 48 6.69 -4.25 1.96
C ALA A 48 6.23 -2.80 1.77
N TYR A 49 6.03 -2.40 0.51
CA TYR A 49 5.58 -1.06 0.14
C TYR A 49 4.14 -1.08 -0.35
N ALA A 50 3.31 -0.22 0.24
CA ALA A 50 1.90 -0.05 -0.07
C ALA A 50 1.61 1.41 -0.44
N CYS A 51 0.79 1.62 -1.47
CA CYS A 51 0.26 2.95 -1.79
C CYS A 51 -1.26 2.93 -1.78
N SER A 52 -1.85 3.87 -1.06
CA SER A 52 -3.30 4.05 -1.01
C SER A 52 -3.67 5.52 -1.11
N ASN A 53 -4.91 5.77 -1.47
CA ASN A 53 -5.44 7.11 -1.71
C ASN A 53 -6.23 7.60 -0.52
N VAL A 54 -5.76 8.69 0.09
CA VAL A 54 -6.49 9.41 1.12
C VAL A 54 -7.77 9.97 0.51
N GLU A 55 -8.88 9.92 1.26
CA GLU A 55 -10.20 10.45 0.81
C GLU A 55 -10.72 9.79 -0.49
N GLY A 56 -10.26 8.58 -0.83
CA GLY A 56 -10.84 7.78 -1.90
C GLY A 56 -10.28 8.02 -3.31
N GLY A 57 -9.26 8.86 -3.48
CA GLY A 57 -8.51 8.99 -4.75
C GLY A 57 -9.11 9.91 -5.82
N GLY A 58 -10.02 10.79 -5.41
CA GLY A 58 -10.63 11.79 -6.29
C GLY A 58 -9.72 12.98 -6.62
N ARG A 59 -10.22 13.90 -7.46
CA ARG A 59 -9.50 15.13 -7.80
C ARG A 59 -9.23 15.95 -6.54
N GLY A 60 -7.96 16.32 -6.35
CA GLY A 60 -7.51 17.11 -5.20
C GLY A 60 -7.19 16.28 -3.95
N SER A 61 -7.42 14.97 -3.98
CA SER A 61 -7.00 14.08 -2.90
C SER A 61 -5.51 13.73 -3.02
N ARG A 62 -4.97 13.12 -1.98
CA ARG A 62 -3.55 12.80 -1.84
C ARG A 62 -3.33 11.29 -1.83
N GLY A 63 -2.16 10.86 -2.27
CA GLY A 63 -1.70 9.49 -2.10
C GLY A 63 -0.90 9.37 -0.80
N GLN A 64 -0.78 8.15 -0.29
CA GLN A 64 0.10 7.83 0.81
C GLN A 64 0.90 6.56 0.48
N LEU A 65 2.22 6.71 0.36
CA LEU A 65 3.17 5.60 0.33
C LEU A 65 3.56 5.22 1.75
N ARG A 66 3.54 3.93 2.06
CA ARG A 66 3.87 3.37 3.39
C ARG A 66 4.79 2.17 3.22
N ALA A 67 5.74 2.05 4.15
CA ALA A 67 6.70 0.97 4.22
C ALA A 67 6.51 0.19 5.53
N TYR A 68 6.49 -1.13 5.40
CA TYR A 68 6.27 -2.06 6.50
C TYR A 68 7.35 -3.14 6.51
N ARG A 69 7.79 -3.56 7.69
CA ARG A 69 8.68 -4.71 7.80
C ARG A 69 7.90 -5.98 7.48
N LEU A 70 8.40 -6.80 6.56
CA LEU A 70 7.70 -8.02 6.12
C LEU A 70 7.42 -9.01 7.27
N SER A 71 8.33 -9.12 8.25
CA SER A 71 8.24 -10.14 9.31
C SER A 71 7.02 -9.98 10.20
N ASP A 72 6.64 -8.76 10.56
CA ASP A 72 5.68 -8.45 11.62
C ASP A 72 4.68 -7.34 11.25
N GLY A 73 4.83 -6.70 10.08
CA GLY A 73 3.97 -5.60 9.66
C GLY A 73 4.25 -4.30 10.40
N GLU A 74 5.38 -4.16 11.10
CA GLU A 74 5.74 -2.92 11.77
C GLU A 74 5.89 -1.80 10.74
N PHE A 75 5.24 -0.66 11.00
CA PHE A 75 5.40 0.55 10.21
C PHE A 75 6.83 1.09 10.34
N ILE A 76 7.53 1.23 9.22
CA ILE A 76 8.90 1.76 9.18
C ILE A 76 8.85 3.26 8.91
N TRP A 77 8.17 3.65 7.81
CA TRP A 77 8.02 5.04 7.42
C TRP A 77 6.84 5.23 6.47
N GLY A 78 6.42 6.49 6.33
CA GLY A 78 5.36 6.89 5.39
C GLY A 78 5.68 8.23 4.73
N ARG A 79 5.19 8.41 3.50
CA ARG A 79 5.29 9.66 2.77
C ARG A 79 3.95 9.98 2.10
N GLU A 80 3.44 11.16 2.43
CA GLU A 80 2.31 11.74 1.71
C GLU A 80 2.76 12.19 0.32
N LEU A 81 1.93 11.91 -0.67
CA LEU A 81 2.16 12.22 -2.08
C LEU A 81 1.24 13.36 -2.49
N ALA A 82 1.73 14.21 -3.40
CA ALA A 82 0.98 15.37 -3.88
C ALA A 82 -0.31 15.00 -4.65
N LEU A 83 -0.39 13.78 -5.17
CA LEU A 83 -1.52 13.26 -5.94
C LEU A 83 -1.79 11.80 -5.56
N PRO A 84 -2.99 11.26 -5.89
CA PRO A 84 -3.34 9.87 -5.62
C PRO A 84 -2.40 8.88 -6.32
N CYS A 85 -2.20 7.71 -5.72
CA CYS A 85 -1.58 6.54 -6.32
C CYS A 85 -2.45 6.05 -7.49
N THR A 86 -1.84 5.85 -8.65
CA THR A 86 -2.51 5.33 -9.86
C THR A 86 -2.18 3.87 -10.17
N SER A 87 -1.12 3.35 -9.56
CA SER A 87 -0.72 1.95 -9.68
C SER A 87 0.10 1.53 -8.46
N TRP A 88 0.47 0.26 -8.43
CA TRP A 88 1.34 -0.31 -7.41
C TRP A 88 2.75 0.30 -7.50
N PRO A 89 3.47 0.42 -6.37
CA PRO A 89 4.85 0.87 -6.38
C PRO A 89 5.77 -0.11 -7.11
N VAL A 90 6.92 0.39 -7.56
CA VAL A 90 8.07 -0.43 -7.95
C VAL A 90 9.20 -0.15 -6.96
N ALA A 91 9.83 -1.21 -6.46
CA ALA A 91 10.93 -1.11 -5.50
C ALA A 91 12.22 -1.70 -6.08
N THR A 92 13.33 -1.05 -5.76
CA THR A 92 14.71 -1.49 -6.02
C THR A 92 15.48 -1.45 -4.70
N SER A 93 16.76 -1.79 -4.71
CA SER A 93 17.63 -1.64 -3.54
C SER A 93 17.88 -0.19 -3.13
N GLU A 94 17.61 0.78 -4.00
CA GLU A 94 17.94 2.19 -3.78
C GLU A 94 16.71 3.09 -3.64
N ALA A 95 15.61 2.70 -4.29
CA ALA A 95 14.44 3.56 -4.42
C ALA A 95 13.15 2.76 -4.52
N VAL A 96 12.07 3.40 -4.06
CA VAL A 96 10.69 3.03 -4.35
C VAL A 96 10.03 4.17 -5.13
N VAL A 97 9.38 3.82 -6.23
CA VAL A 97 8.75 4.77 -7.16
C VAL A 97 7.27 4.43 -7.28
N VAL A 98 6.42 5.46 -7.22
CA VAL A 98 4.97 5.32 -7.42
C VAL A 98 4.49 6.31 -8.46
N PRO A 99 3.80 5.84 -9.51
CA PRO A 99 3.03 6.70 -10.41
C PRO A 99 1.87 7.36 -9.67
N ILE A 100 1.82 8.71 -9.70
CA ILE A 100 0.76 9.49 -9.05
C ILE A 100 -0.02 10.35 -10.06
N ALA A 101 -1.34 10.31 -9.97
CA ALA A 101 -2.27 11.18 -10.68
C ALA A 101 -3.68 11.03 -10.07
N ALA A 102 -4.59 11.95 -10.37
CA ALA A 102 -5.98 11.81 -9.96
C ALA A 102 -6.75 10.92 -10.92
N PHE A 103 -7.65 10.08 -10.40
CA PHE A 103 -8.66 9.44 -11.24
C PHE A 103 -9.64 10.50 -11.75
N LEU A 104 -9.67 10.70 -13.06
CA LEU A 104 -10.71 11.49 -13.71
C LEU A 104 -11.92 10.59 -13.95
N GLY A 105 -12.75 10.43 -12.92
CA GLY A 105 -14.11 9.95 -13.12
C GLY A 105 -14.87 10.94 -14.01
N ILE A 106 -15.56 10.44 -15.03
CA ILE A 106 -16.58 11.23 -15.73
C ILE A 106 -17.66 11.56 -14.69
N PRO A 107 -18.11 12.83 -14.58
CA PRO A 107 -19.07 13.25 -13.56
C PRO A 107 -20.37 12.43 -13.55
#